data_AF-A0A8S3GLT4-F1
#
_entry.id   AF-A0A8S3GLT4-F1
#
_cell.length_a   1.000
_cell.length_b   1.000
_cell.length_c   1.000
_cell.angle_alpha   90.00
_cell.angle_beta   90.00
_cell.angle_gamma   90.00
#
_symmetry.space_group_name_H-M   'P 1'
#
loop_
_entity.id
_entity.type
_entity.pdbx_description
1 polymer ?
#
loop_
_entity_poly.entity_id
_entity_poly.type
_entity_poly.pdbx_seq_one_letter_code
_entity_poly.pdbx_strand_id
1 'polypeptide(L)' 'MSSSKTVAIIGAGACGLVCAKVLLDDGFDVTLFERNE' A
#
# COMPACT_ATOMS: atom_id res chain seq x y z
N MET A 1 -3.41 -6.08 -21.80
CA MET A 1 -2.81 -5.46 -20.61
C MET A 1 -3.68 -5.82 -19.42
N SER A 2 -3.18 -6.66 -18.51
CA SER A 2 -3.86 -6.87 -17.24
C SER A 2 -3.73 -5.57 -16.45
N SER A 3 -4.83 -4.91 -16.10
CA SER A 3 -4.79 -3.71 -15.26
C SER A 3 -4.19 -4.09 -13.92
N SER A 4 -2.92 -3.74 -13.68
CA SER A 4 -2.31 -3.83 -12.35
C SER A 4 -3.24 -3.12 -11.37
N LYS A 5 -3.69 -3.83 -10.34
CA LYS A 5 -4.63 -3.26 -9.37
C LYS A 5 -3.85 -2.29 -8.49
N THR A 6 -4.15 -1.00 -8.61
CA THR A 6 -3.59 0.04 -7.76
C THR A 6 -4.32 0.11 -6.43
N VAL A 7 -3.57 0.21 -5.33
CA VAL A 7 -4.08 0.24 -3.95
C VAL A 7 -3.53 1.47 -3.22
N ALA A 8 -4.43 2.21 -2.56
CA ALA A 8 -4.07 3.31 -1.67
C ALA A 8 -4.26 2.89 -0.20
N ILE A 9 -3.27 3.11 0.65
CA ILE A 9 -3.30 2.82 2.08
C ILE A 9 -3.21 4.15 2.85
N ILE A 10 -4.13 4.38 3.78
CA ILE A 10 -4.14 5.59 4.63
C ILE A 10 -3.73 5.20 6.05
N GLY A 11 -2.64 5.80 6.54
CA GLY A 11 -1.98 5.52 7.81
C GLY A 11 -0.75 4.61 7.66
N ALA A 12 0.41 5.11 8.05
CA ALA A 12 1.71 4.44 8.14
C ALA A 12 2.04 3.94 9.56
N GLY A 13 1.01 3.67 10.36
CA GLY A 13 1.18 2.91 11.61
C GLY A 13 1.60 1.46 11.33
N ALA A 14 1.87 0.69 12.39
CA ALA A 14 2.32 -0.71 12.27
C ALA A 14 1.42 -1.57 11.36
N CYS A 15 0.10 -1.42 11.47
CA CYS A 15 -0.85 -2.14 10.62
C CYS A 15 -0.74 -1.73 9.14
N GLY A 16 -0.63 -0.42 8.85
CA GLY A 16 -0.51 0.08 7.49
C GLY A 16 0.76 -0.38 6.78
N LEU A 17 1.87 -0.42 7.50
CA LEU A 17 3.15 -0.92 6.98
C LEU A 17 3.12 -2.42 6.71
N VAL A 18 2.51 -3.21 7.61
CA VAL A 18 2.33 -4.66 7.40
C VAL A 18 1.42 -4.92 6.19
N CYS A 19 0.33 -4.17 6.07
CA CYS A 19 -0.59 -4.26 4.93
C CYS A 19 0.12 -3.93 3.60
N ALA A 20 0.88 -2.83 3.58
CA ALA A 20 1.66 -2.42 2.41
C ALA A 20 2.66 -3.50 1.98
N LYS A 21 3.37 -4.10 2.94
CA LYS A 21 4.33 -5.16 2.67
C LYS A 21 3.68 -6.36 1.98
N VAL A 22 2.58 -6.89 2.54
CA VAL A 22 1.88 -8.04 1.97
C VAL A 22 1.39 -7.75 0.54
N LEU A 23 0.79 -6.58 0.32
CA LEU A 23 0.29 -6.20 -1.00
C LEU A 23 1.41 -5.98 -2.02
N LEU A 24 2.56 -5.46 -1.61
CA LEU A 24 3.73 -5.35 -2.47
C LEU A 24 4.30 -6.73 -2.83
N ASP A 25 4.38 -7.65 -1.87
CA ASP A 25 4.84 -9.03 -2.08
C ASP A 25 3.91 -9.79 -3.06
N ASP A 26 2.61 -9.49 -3.04
CA ASP A 26 1.61 -10.03 -3.96
C ASP A 26 1.58 -9.35 -5.34
N GLY A 27 2.43 -8.33 -5.58
CA GLY A 27 2.60 -7.66 -6.87
C GLY A 27 1.60 -6.55 -7.17
N PHE A 28 0.95 -5.98 -6.14
CA PHE A 28 0.09 -4.82 -6.28
C PHE A 28 0.89 -3.52 -6.38
N ASP A 29 0.32 -2.53 -7.07
CA ASP A 29 0.86 -1.17 -7.13
C ASP A 29 0.32 -0.38 -5.93
N VAL A 30 1.15 -0.21 -4.89
CA VAL A 30 0.72 0.35 -3.60
C VAL A 30 1.26 1.76 -3.38
N THR A 31 0.37 2.69 -3.02
CA THR A 31 0.74 4.02 -2.51
C THR A 31 0.25 4.16 -1.06
N LEU A 32 1.16 4.52 -0.15
CA LEU A 32 0.86 4.67 1.27
C LEU A 32 0.95 6.15 1.68
N PHE A 33 -0.08 6.63 2.36
CA PHE A 33 -0.22 8.00 2.82
C PHE A 33 -0.18 8.03 4.35
N GLU A 34 0.60 8.92 4.93
CA GLU A 34 0.60 9.23 6.36
C GLU A 34 0.36 10.72 6.54
N ARG A 35 -0.21 11.08 7.67
CA ARG A 35 -0.23 12.46 8.13
C ARG A 35 1.17 12.87 8.57
N ASN A 36 1.98 13.30 7.63
CA ASN A 36 3.14 14.17 7.86
C ASN A 36 3.00 15.38 6.91
N GLU A 37 3.49 16.55 7.33
CA GLU A 37 3.29 17.85 6.66
C GLU A 37 3.43 17.80 5.13
#